data_AF-A0A0Q6LB95-F1
#
_entry.id   AF-A0A0Q6LB95-F1
#
_cell.length_a   1.000
_cell.length_b   1.000
_cell.length_c   1.000
_cell.angle_alpha   90.00
_cell.angle_beta   90.00
_cell.angle_gamma   90.00
#
_symmetry.space_group_name_H-M   'P 1'
#
loop_
_entity.id
_entity.type
_entity.pdbx_description
1 polymer ?
#
loop_
_entity_poly.entity_id
_entity_poly.type
_entity_poly.pdbx_seq_one_letter_code
_entity_poly.pdbx_strand_id
1 'polypeptide(L)'
;MVGANASAAEGSITGYLQFVAVIQANTIGHQAGNLEVQVAGGFTVPSGMSCDSNYITTLKSVDADKRMFSLLSMALLAQKPVTLYISDNPAVTAFPGRCSLVAAALLR
;
A
#
# COMPACT_ATOMS: atom_id res chain seq x y z
N MET A 1 31.32 -9.82 0.69
CA MET A 1 30.29 -9.40 1.65
C MET A 1 28.96 -9.82 1.05
N VAL A 2 28.35 -10.86 1.61
CA VAL A 2 27.07 -11.40 1.12
C VAL A 2 26.01 -10.36 1.50
N GLY A 3 25.65 -9.50 0.55
CA GLY A 3 24.53 -8.59 0.72
C GLY A 3 23.29 -9.44 0.92
N ALA A 4 22.76 -9.44 2.14
CA ALA A 4 21.54 -10.16 2.46
C ALA A 4 20.48 -9.79 1.43
N ASN A 5 20.02 -10.79 0.67
CA ASN A 5 18.74 -10.71 0.00
C ASN A 5 17.73 -10.39 1.10
N ALA A 6 17.29 -9.14 1.20
CA ALA A 6 16.16 -8.80 2.04
C ALA A 6 14.96 -9.57 1.47
N SER A 7 14.65 -10.72 2.07
CA SER A 7 13.49 -11.52 1.70
C SER A 7 12.28 -10.63 1.86
N ALA A 8 11.69 -10.22 0.74
CA ALA A 8 10.41 -9.54 0.70
C ALA A 8 9.40 -10.32 1.55
N ALA A 9 8.90 -9.70 2.62
CA ALA A 9 7.81 -10.25 3.39
C ALA A 9 6.48 -9.77 2.79
N GLU A 10 5.47 -10.63 2.84
CA GLU A 10 4.12 -10.38 2.36
C GLU A 10 3.12 -10.69 3.46
N GLY A 11 1.97 -10.03 3.41
CA GLY A 11 0.97 -10.16 4.46
C GLY A 11 -0.26 -9.35 4.14
N SER A 12 -1.29 -9.53 4.96
CA SER A 12 -2.56 -8.86 4.79
C SER A 12 -2.96 -8.13 6.05
N ILE A 13 -3.65 -7.02 5.86
CA ILE A 13 -4.30 -6.27 6.91
C ILE A 13 -5.76 -6.04 6.53
N THR A 14 -6.62 -5.96 7.53
CA THR A 14 -8.03 -5.67 7.33
C THR A 14 -8.40 -4.44 8.13
N GLY A 15 -9.11 -3.50 7.52
CA GLY A 15 -9.55 -2.30 8.19
C GLY A 15 -10.43 -1.40 7.34
N TYR A 16 -10.91 -0.33 7.95
CA TYR A 16 -11.60 0.74 7.26
C TYR A 16 -10.59 1.72 6.68
N LEU A 17 -10.84 2.20 5.48
CA LEU A 17 -10.02 3.24 4.88
C LEU A 17 -10.38 4.59 5.49
N GLN A 18 -9.36 5.38 5.79
CA GLN A 18 -9.50 6.79 6.15
C GLN A 18 -9.26 7.68 4.94
N PHE A 19 -8.32 7.29 4.07
CA PHE A 19 -7.89 8.09 2.93
C PHE A 19 -7.38 7.21 1.80
N VAL A 20 -7.67 7.63 0.56
CA VAL A 20 -7.18 7.03 -0.68
C VAL A 20 -6.95 8.18 -1.67
N ALA A 21 -5.72 8.37 -2.14
CA ALA A 21 -5.41 9.40 -3.14
C ALA A 21 -4.28 9.03 -4.07
N VAL A 22 -4.31 9.61 -5.27
CA VAL A 22 -3.22 9.52 -6.24
C VAL A 22 -2.29 10.71 -6.06
N ILE A 23 -1.01 10.45 -5.89
CA ILE A 23 0.02 11.46 -5.75
C ILE A 23 0.28 12.08 -7.13
N GLN A 24 -0.08 13.35 -7.30
CA GLN A 24 -0.06 14.04 -8.60
C GLN A 24 1.26 14.73 -8.93
N ALA A 25 2.19 14.85 -7.98
CA ALA A 25 3.45 15.56 -8.16
C ALA A 25 4.64 14.60 -8.14
N ASN A 26 5.62 14.88 -8.99
CA ASN A 26 6.98 14.35 -8.80
C ASN A 26 7.62 15.15 -7.66
N THR A 27 7.66 14.56 -6.47
CA THR A 27 8.40 15.08 -5.32
C THR A 27 9.66 14.23 -5.10
N ILE A 28 10.61 14.69 -4.28
CA ILE A 28 11.94 14.05 -4.16
C ILE A 28 11.78 12.56 -3.80
N GLY A 29 12.12 11.66 -4.72
CA GLY A 29 11.97 10.21 -4.54
C GLY A 29 10.59 9.65 -4.94
N HIS A 30 9.75 10.41 -5.64
CA HIS A 30 8.35 10.07 -5.93
C HIS A 30 8.01 10.25 -7.40
N GLN A 31 7.23 9.32 -7.95
CA GLN A 31 6.66 9.44 -9.29
C GLN A 31 5.17 9.78 -9.20
N ALA A 32 4.74 10.77 -9.97
CA ALA A 32 3.33 11.09 -10.12
C ALA A 32 2.58 9.85 -10.63
N GLY A 33 1.46 9.51 -9.98
CA GLY A 33 0.64 8.33 -10.26
C GLY A 33 0.68 7.26 -9.18
N ASN A 34 1.61 7.32 -8.23
CA ASN A 34 1.59 6.43 -7.07
C ASN A 34 0.31 6.64 -6.25
N LEU A 35 -0.31 5.54 -5.80
CA LEU A 35 -1.45 5.58 -4.90
C LEU A 35 -0.95 5.63 -3.46
N GLU A 36 -1.62 6.40 -2.61
CA GLU A 36 -1.45 6.42 -1.17
C GLU A 36 -2.77 6.02 -0.50
N VAL A 37 -2.66 5.12 0.48
CA VAL A 37 -3.79 4.56 1.24
C VAL A 37 -3.48 4.68 2.72
N GLN A 38 -4.46 5.14 3.49
CA GLN A 38 -4.41 5.21 4.95
C GLN A 38 -5.55 4.39 5.54
N VAL A 39 -5.22 3.53 6.50
CA VAL A 39 -6.20 2.78 7.30
C VAL A 39 -6.58 3.61 8.53
N ALA A 40 -7.86 3.68 8.84
CA ALA A 40 -8.37 4.41 10.00
C ALA A 40 -7.82 3.83 11.29
N GLY A 41 -7.13 4.66 12.09
CA GLY A 41 -6.46 4.24 13.31
C GLY A 41 -5.11 3.54 13.10
N GLY A 42 -4.59 3.53 11.86
CA GLY A 42 -3.36 2.82 11.49
C GLY A 42 -3.57 1.32 11.31
N PHE A 43 -2.48 0.57 11.14
CA PHE A 43 -2.52 -0.89 11.05
C PHE A 43 -1.35 -1.53 11.80
N THR A 44 -1.52 -2.79 12.19
CA THR A 44 -0.40 -3.58 12.72
C THR A 44 0.38 -4.18 11.56
N VAL A 45 1.67 -3.87 11.49
CA VAL A 45 2.57 -4.42 10.47
C VAL A 45 2.70 -5.93 10.70
N PRO A 46 2.43 -6.77 9.69
CA PRO A 46 2.59 -8.22 9.79
C PRO A 46 4.02 -8.62 10.19
N SER A 47 4.14 -9.72 10.94
CA SER A 47 5.42 -10.24 11.42
C SER A 47 6.41 -10.47 10.28
N GLY A 48 7.62 -9.94 10.42
CA GLY A 48 8.70 -10.11 9.43
C GLY A 48 8.77 -9.02 8.36
N MET A 49 7.80 -8.09 8.32
CA MET A 49 7.91 -6.88 7.50
C MET A 49 8.60 -5.74 8.22
N SER A 50 9.32 -4.93 7.46
CA SER A 50 9.94 -3.69 7.92
C SER A 50 9.42 -2.48 7.14
N CYS A 51 8.22 -2.01 7.46
CA CYS A 51 7.63 -0.81 6.87
C CYS A 51 6.78 0.01 7.85
N ASP A 52 6.54 1.28 7.52
CA ASP A 52 5.71 2.23 8.28
C ASP A 52 4.26 1.76 8.39
N SER A 53 3.67 1.91 9.57
CA SER A 53 2.32 1.46 9.92
C SER A 53 1.22 2.49 9.67
N ASN A 54 1.57 3.64 9.08
CA ASN A 54 0.63 4.76 8.88
C ASN A 54 0.14 4.83 7.44
N TYR A 55 1.02 4.58 6.47
CA TYR A 55 0.71 4.73 5.05
C TYR A 55 1.15 3.53 4.21
N ILE A 56 0.31 3.17 3.26
CA ILE A 56 0.57 2.13 2.27
C ILE A 56 0.57 2.80 0.90
N THR A 57 1.53 2.43 0.06
CA THR A 57 1.74 3.09 -1.23
C THR A 57 1.82 2.08 -2.37
N THR A 58 1.53 2.47 -3.61
CA THR A 58 1.77 1.60 -4.79
C THR A 58 2.92 2.14 -5.63
N LEU A 59 3.74 1.25 -6.20
CA LEU A 59 4.68 1.61 -7.26
C LEU A 59 4.00 1.51 -8.62
N LYS A 60 3.86 2.66 -9.28
CA LYS A 60 3.20 2.86 -10.58
C LYS A 60 3.62 1.88 -11.69
N SER A 61 4.85 1.37 -11.67
CA SER A 61 5.38 0.53 -12.74
C SER A 61 4.86 -0.91 -12.75
N VAL A 62 4.11 -1.35 -11.72
CA VAL A 62 3.81 -2.79 -11.56
C VAL A 62 2.33 -3.19 -11.43
N ASP A 63 1.33 -2.32 -11.17
CA ASP A 63 -0.07 -2.74 -11.45
C ASP A 63 -1.22 -1.71 -11.41
N ALA A 64 -2.22 -1.96 -12.27
CA ALA A 64 -3.68 -1.76 -12.13
C ALA A 64 -4.30 -0.41 -11.65
N ASP A 65 -3.64 0.73 -11.83
CA ASP A 65 -4.00 2.05 -11.26
C ASP A 65 -5.49 2.42 -11.22
N LYS A 66 -6.28 2.19 -12.27
CA LYS A 66 -7.69 2.61 -12.28
C LYS A 66 -8.60 1.70 -11.45
N ARG A 67 -8.36 0.39 -11.47
CA ARG A 67 -9.29 -0.59 -10.86
C ARG A 67 -9.12 -0.63 -9.35
N MET A 68 -7.88 -0.64 -8.87
CA MET A 68 -7.59 -0.66 -7.44
C MET A 68 -7.97 0.67 -6.78
N PHE A 69 -7.66 1.80 -7.41
CA PHE A 69 -8.14 3.11 -6.94
C PHE A 69 -9.67 3.17 -6.87
N SER A 70 -10.37 2.71 -7.92
CA SER A 70 -11.84 2.69 -7.94
C SER A 70 -12.40 1.80 -6.82
N LEU A 71 -11.85 0.60 -6.61
CA LEU A 71 -12.30 -0.32 -5.56
C LEU A 71 -12.12 0.28 -4.17
N LEU A 72 -10.94 0.84 -3.89
CA LEU A 72 -10.63 1.43 -2.60
C LEU A 72 -11.43 2.72 -2.35
N SER A 73 -11.62 3.55 -3.38
CA SER A 73 -12.47 4.74 -3.30
C SER A 73 -13.93 4.36 -3.00
N MET A 74 -14.45 3.32 -3.66
CA MET A 74 -15.79 2.80 -3.40
C MET A 74 -15.91 2.25 -1.98
N ALA A 75 -14.91 1.53 -1.49
CA ALA A 75 -14.90 1.04 -0.11
C ALA A 75 -14.89 2.18 0.91
N LEU A 76 -14.08 3.21 0.69
CA LEU A 76 -14.02 4.41 1.52
C LEU A 76 -15.37 5.13 1.55
N LEU A 77 -15.97 5.39 0.39
CA LEU A 77 -17.27 6.05 0.28
C LEU A 77 -18.41 5.23 0.90
N ALA A 78 -18.38 3.90 0.72
CA ALA A 78 -19.36 3.00 1.30
C ALA A 78 -19.08 2.66 2.78
N GLN A 79 -18.00 3.21 3.36
CA GLN A 79 -17.52 2.88 4.70
C GLN A 79 -17.46 1.36 4.94
N LYS A 80 -16.95 0.62 3.95
CA LYS A 80 -16.78 -0.83 4.04
C LYS A 80 -15.35 -1.20 4.40
N PRO A 81 -15.15 -2.25 5.22
CA PRO A 81 -13.82 -2.75 5.49
C PRO A 81 -13.25 -3.41 4.23
N VAL A 82 -11.93 -3.31 4.09
CA VAL A 82 -11.16 -3.92 2.99
C VAL A 82 -10.03 -4.76 3.56
N THR A 83 -9.64 -5.78 2.81
CA THR A 83 -8.38 -6.48 3.02
C THR A 83 -7.35 -5.94 2.05
N LEU A 84 -6.26 -5.42 2.58
CA LEU A 84 -5.12 -4.92 1.82
C LEU A 84 -3.98 -5.93 1.94
N TYR A 85 -3.43 -6.34 0.80
CA TYR A 85 -2.26 -7.21 0.73
C TYR A 85 -1.05 -6.33 0.49
N ILE A 86 -0.10 -6.39 1.41
CA ILE A 86 1.07 -5.51 1.45
C ILE A 86 2.38 -6.28 1.44
N SER A 87 3.43 -5.62 0.95
CA SER A 87 4.80 -6.13 0.98
C SER A 87 5.79 -5.03 1.32
N ASP A 88 6.89 -5.38 1.98
CA ASP A 88 8.04 -4.49 2.21
C ASP A 88 9.15 -4.64 1.15
N ASN A 89 8.85 -5.33 0.05
CA ASN A 89 9.78 -5.57 -1.03
C ASN A 89 10.25 -4.24 -1.67
N PRO A 90 11.56 -3.92 -1.60
CA PRO A 90 12.07 -2.66 -2.12
C PRO A 90 11.90 -2.51 -3.63
N ALA A 91 11.75 -3.61 -4.38
CA ALA A 91 11.56 -3.59 -5.83
C ALA A 91 10.18 -3.08 -6.27
N VAL A 92 9.18 -3.14 -5.38
CA VAL A 92 7.80 -2.70 -5.65
C VAL A 92 7.38 -1.55 -4.71
N THR A 93 8.34 -1.00 -3.97
CA THR A 93 8.12 0.07 -3.01
C THR A 93 8.23 1.43 -3.68
N ALA A 94 7.16 2.22 -3.58
CA ALA A 94 7.14 3.61 -4.05
C ALA A 94 7.85 4.59 -3.12
N PHE A 95 7.91 4.28 -1.82
CA PHE A 95 8.47 5.12 -0.77
C PHE A 95 9.37 4.28 0.14
N PRO A 96 10.69 4.51 0.19
CA PRO A 96 11.57 3.77 1.08
C PRO A 96 11.03 3.78 2.52
N GLY A 97 10.89 2.60 3.12
CA GLY A 97 10.37 2.43 4.47
C GLY A 97 8.84 2.42 4.60
N ARG A 98 8.07 2.53 3.52
CA ARG A 98 6.61 2.31 3.54
C ARG A 98 6.23 0.98 2.91
N CYS A 99 5.08 0.45 3.30
CA CYS A 99 4.58 -0.78 2.72
C CYS A 99 4.04 -0.54 1.32
N SER A 100 4.22 -1.52 0.44
CA SER A 100 3.72 -1.53 -0.92
C SER A 100 2.39 -2.27 -0.97
N LEU A 101 1.35 -1.67 -1.53
CA LEU A 101 0.10 -2.36 -1.81
C LEU A 101 0.27 -3.23 -3.05
N VAL A 102 0.06 -4.53 -2.89
CA VAL A 102 0.13 -5.54 -3.96
C VAL A 102 -1.26 -5.84 -4.50
N ALA A 103 -2.27 -5.93 -3.62
CA ALA A 103 -3.66 -6.18 -4.00
C ALA A 103 -4.63 -5.66 -2.94
N ALA A 104 -5.90 -5.52 -3.31
CA ALA A 104 -6.98 -5.19 -2.39
C ALA A 104 -8.25 -5.98 -2.71
N ALA A 105 -8.98 -6.36 -1.67
CA ALA A 105 -10.27 -7.03 -1.78
C ALA A 105 -11.31 -6.37 -0.87
N LEU A 106 -12.55 -6.26 -1.35
CA LEU A 106 -13.69 -5.90 -0.53
C LEU A 106 -14.05 -7.09 0.36
N LEU A 107 -14.24 -6.84 1.65
CA LEU A 107 -14.92 -7.82 2.51
C LEU A 107 -16.41 -7.84 2.14
N ARG A 108 -16.94 -9.05 1.95
CA ARG A 108 -18.34 -9.29 1.61
C ARG A 108 -19.24 -9.03 2.80
#